data_AF-A0A6N7KWN6-F1
#
_entry.id   AF-A0A6N7KWN6-F1
#
_cell.length_a   1.000
_cell.length_b   1.000
_cell.length_c   1.000
_cell.angle_alpha   90.00
_cell.angle_beta   90.00
_cell.angle_gamma   90.00
#
_symmetry.space_group_name_H-M   'P 1'
#
loop_
_entity.id
_entity.type
_entity.pdbx_description
1 polymer ?
#
loop_
_entity_poly.entity_id
_entity_poly.type
_entity_poly.pdbx_seq_one_letter_code
_entity_poly.pdbx_strand_id
1 'polypeptide(L)'
;MAWQTAGYLAGLGIRKAVVSAADRARLRAAMSPAGAAVAEPLLDIDRVITDGYFFQLGVPWGWRDLSRQEVDYAVMQMGLPVVAGVAADRADDAWTGMLVSPFQLEGPGLAELMMNMDEFHRRRFSNVPNGHPLGSPGKILIDGELGLFLHYGLDDDGANRGQPSVPIVPVSMTEAYFARRGQGFRMEFRADSIDHERYLPCLWTMLGSWRWLR
;
A
#
# COMPACT_ATOMS: atom_id res chain seq x y z
N MET A 1 29.35 30.55 -18.92
CA MET A 1 28.53 30.84 -20.12
C MET A 1 28.27 29.63 -21.04
N ALA A 2 28.77 28.42 -20.75
CA ALA A 2 28.56 27.24 -21.62
C ALA A 2 27.22 26.48 -21.42
N TRP A 3 26.50 26.70 -20.31
CA TRP A 3 25.25 26.00 -20.01
C TRP A 3 24.04 26.52 -20.82
N GLN A 4 24.05 27.79 -21.20
CA GLN A 4 22.96 28.40 -21.99
C GLN A 4 23.00 27.95 -23.46
N THR A 5 24.20 27.66 -24.00
CA THR A 5 24.38 27.18 -25.38
C THR A 5 23.95 25.72 -25.54
N ALA A 6 24.14 24.88 -24.52
CA ALA A 6 23.66 23.49 -24.52
C ALA A 6 22.12 23.41 -24.49
N GLY A 7 21.47 24.29 -23.71
CA GLY A 7 20.00 24.39 -23.67
C GLY A 7 19.39 24.87 -24.99
N TYR A 8 20.05 25.81 -25.69
CA TYR A 8 19.57 26.33 -26.97
C TYR A 8 19.77 25.34 -28.14
N LEU A 9 20.86 24.56 -28.13
CA LEU A 9 21.10 23.50 -29.12
C LEU A 9 20.20 22.27 -28.90
N ALA A 10 19.87 21.92 -27.65
CA ALA A 10 18.86 20.91 -27.35
C ALA A 10 17.45 21.35 -27.81
N GLY A 11 17.14 22.64 -27.72
CA GLY A 11 15.85 23.19 -28.17
C GLY A 11 15.67 23.29 -29.69
N LEU A 12 16.76 23.36 -30.46
CA LEU A 12 16.71 23.51 -31.93
C LEU A 12 16.85 22.18 -32.70
N GLY A 13 17.35 21.11 -32.06
CA GLY A 13 17.49 19.77 -32.65
C GLY A 13 16.23 18.91 -32.58
N ILE A 14 15.26 19.24 -31.73
CA ILE A 14 13.95 18.55 -31.64
C ILE A 14 13.00 19.08 -32.73
N ARG A 15 13.50 19.19 -33.96
CA ARG A 15 12.63 19.29 -35.13
C ARG A 15 12.46 17.88 -35.70
N LYS A 16 11.34 17.25 -35.33
CA LYS A 16 10.75 16.09 -36.03
C LYS A 16 11.72 14.93 -36.33
N ALA A 17 12.42 14.41 -35.33
CA ALA A 17 12.77 13.00 -35.39
C ALA A 17 11.47 12.22 -35.18
N VAL A 18 10.91 11.66 -36.24
CA VAL A 18 9.83 10.67 -36.14
C VAL A 18 10.43 9.51 -35.34
N VAL A 19 10.27 9.54 -34.01
CA VAL A 19 10.67 8.45 -33.14
C VAL A 19 10.01 7.21 -33.73
N SER A 20 10.83 6.29 -34.23
CA SER A 20 10.34 5.11 -34.94
C SER A 20 9.38 4.36 -34.03
N ALA A 21 8.43 3.61 -34.58
CA ALA A 21 7.53 2.80 -33.75
C ALA A 21 8.32 1.88 -32.80
N ALA A 22 9.50 1.41 -33.23
CA ALA A 22 10.42 0.63 -32.41
C ALA A 22 11.03 1.43 -31.26
N ASP A 23 11.42 2.69 -31.47
CA ASP A 23 11.97 3.55 -30.42
C ASP A 23 10.90 3.98 -29.41
N ARG A 24 9.65 4.22 -29.87
CA ARG A 24 8.52 4.45 -28.96
C ARG A 24 8.18 3.20 -28.16
N ALA A 25 8.26 2.02 -28.78
CA ALA A 25 8.05 0.75 -28.09
C ALA A 25 9.16 0.48 -27.06
N ARG A 26 10.42 0.78 -27.40
CA ARG A 26 11.55 0.70 -26.46
C ARG A 26 11.43 1.68 -25.31
N LEU A 27 11.12 2.96 -25.58
CA LEU A 27 10.89 3.96 -24.53
C LEU A 27 9.71 3.57 -23.64
N ARG A 28 8.61 3.10 -24.24
CA ARG A 28 7.44 2.61 -23.49
C ARG A 28 7.78 1.37 -22.65
N ALA A 29 8.62 0.47 -23.15
CA ALA A 29 9.09 -0.70 -22.41
C ALA A 29 10.09 -0.32 -21.29
N ALA A 30 11.02 0.60 -21.55
CA ALA A 30 11.99 1.09 -20.58
C ALA A 30 11.35 1.93 -19.48
N MET A 31 10.29 2.66 -19.80
CA MET A 31 9.45 3.37 -18.84
C MET A 31 8.33 2.49 -18.26
N SER A 32 8.19 1.24 -18.72
CA SER A 32 7.19 0.34 -18.18
C SER A 32 7.66 -0.16 -16.82
N PRO A 33 6.93 0.11 -15.73
CA PRO A 33 7.28 -0.39 -14.42
C PRO A 33 7.20 -1.93 -14.33
N ALA A 34 6.55 -2.58 -15.29
CA ALA A 34 6.53 -4.05 -15.40
C ALA A 34 7.88 -4.66 -15.82
N GLY A 35 8.83 -3.85 -16.31
CA GLY A 35 10.18 -4.29 -16.68
C GLY A 35 11.29 -3.75 -15.76
N ALA A 36 10.95 -2.97 -14.73
CA ALA A 36 11.91 -2.47 -13.77
C ALA A 36 12.46 -3.65 -12.94
N ALA A 37 13.78 -3.64 -12.68
CA ALA A 37 14.38 -4.61 -11.78
C ALA A 37 13.67 -4.55 -10.43
N VAL A 38 13.25 -5.72 -9.95
CA VAL A 38 12.63 -5.87 -8.63
C VAL A 38 13.61 -5.35 -7.59
N ALA A 39 13.21 -4.33 -6.83
CA ALA A 39 13.99 -3.87 -5.69
C ALA A 39 14.17 -5.05 -4.72
N GLU A 40 15.40 -5.26 -4.26
CA GLU A 40 15.65 -6.23 -3.20
C GLU A 40 14.85 -5.82 -1.95
N PRO A 41 14.20 -6.77 -1.26
CA PRO A 41 13.48 -6.49 -0.03
C PRO A 41 14.42 -5.88 1.02
N LEU A 42 13.90 -4.96 1.84
CA LEU A 42 14.72 -4.29 2.86
C LEU A 42 15.15 -5.23 4.00
N LEU A 43 14.35 -6.25 4.28
CA LEU A 43 14.60 -7.29 5.26
C LEU A 43 14.48 -8.66 4.61
N ASP A 44 15.15 -9.65 5.19
CA ASP A 44 15.02 -11.04 4.77
C ASP A 44 13.57 -11.53 4.89
N ILE A 45 13.10 -12.20 3.85
CA ILE A 45 11.77 -12.80 3.78
C ILE A 45 11.85 -14.22 4.33
N ASP A 46 11.05 -14.50 5.36
CA ASP A 46 10.97 -15.81 6.00
C ASP A 46 9.98 -16.73 5.25
N ARG A 47 8.83 -16.19 4.84
CA ARG A 47 7.81 -16.92 4.07
C ARG A 47 7.03 -16.02 3.13
N VAL A 48 6.20 -16.63 2.28
CA VAL A 48 5.31 -15.94 1.35
C VAL A 48 3.86 -16.31 1.66
N ILE A 49 2.99 -15.30 1.75
CA ILE A 49 1.53 -15.47 1.79
C ILE A 49 0.96 -15.16 0.40
N THR A 50 -0.10 -15.87 0.02
CA THR A 50 -0.78 -15.68 -1.26
C THR A 50 -2.28 -15.84 -1.08
N ASP A 51 -3.06 -15.08 -1.85
CA ASP A 51 -4.51 -15.29 -1.96
C ASP A 51 -4.87 -16.37 -3.01
N GLY A 52 -3.87 -16.95 -3.68
CA GLY A 52 -4.00 -17.98 -4.70
C GLY A 52 -4.44 -17.49 -6.08
N TYR A 53 -4.85 -16.23 -6.23
CA TYR A 53 -5.51 -15.75 -7.46
C TYR A 53 -4.99 -14.41 -7.97
N PHE A 54 -4.69 -13.45 -7.09
CA PHE A 54 -4.33 -12.10 -7.47
C PHE A 54 -2.94 -11.69 -7.03
N PHE A 55 -2.47 -12.13 -5.87
CA PHE A 55 -1.18 -11.69 -5.35
C PHE A 55 -0.44 -12.72 -4.51
N GLN A 56 0.85 -12.45 -4.36
CA GLN A 56 1.71 -13.05 -3.35
C GLN A 56 2.53 -11.95 -2.67
N LEU A 57 2.94 -12.19 -1.44
CA LEU A 57 3.53 -11.21 -0.56
C LEU A 57 4.53 -11.88 0.37
N GLY A 58 5.76 -11.40 0.39
CA GLY A 58 6.78 -11.84 1.34
C GLY A 58 6.52 -11.28 2.72
N VAL A 59 6.74 -12.09 3.74
CA VAL A 59 6.58 -11.74 5.15
C VAL A 59 7.95 -11.81 5.83
N PRO A 60 8.41 -10.72 6.48
CA PRO A 60 9.69 -10.72 7.18
C PRO A 60 9.63 -11.61 8.43
N TRP A 61 10.80 -12.02 8.91
CA TRP A 61 10.92 -12.79 10.15
C TRP A 61 10.32 -12.04 11.36
N GLY A 62 9.79 -12.78 12.34
CA GLY A 62 9.16 -12.22 13.54
C GLY A 62 7.70 -11.80 13.35
N TRP A 63 7.08 -12.23 12.26
CA TRP A 63 5.65 -12.06 11.97
C TRP A 63 4.98 -13.42 11.82
N ARG A 64 3.75 -13.56 12.30
CA ARG A 64 2.92 -14.76 12.20
C ARG A 64 1.66 -14.47 11.40
N ASP A 65 1.02 -15.53 10.91
CA ASP A 65 -0.30 -15.39 10.30
C ASP A 65 -1.33 -15.07 11.39
N LEU A 66 -2.39 -14.37 11.00
CA LEU A 66 -3.51 -14.16 11.90
C LEU A 66 -4.22 -15.48 12.20
N SER A 67 -4.56 -15.66 13.47
CA SER A 67 -5.46 -16.72 13.90
C SER A 67 -6.87 -16.46 13.35
N ARG A 68 -7.68 -17.52 13.29
CA ARG A 68 -9.07 -17.41 12.84
C ARG A 68 -9.88 -16.37 13.61
N GLN A 69 -9.67 -16.29 14.94
CA GLN A 69 -10.38 -15.32 15.78
C GLN A 69 -9.99 -13.88 15.44
N GLU A 70 -8.71 -13.61 15.17
CA GLU A 70 -8.23 -12.29 14.76
C GLU A 70 -8.77 -11.90 13.38
N VAL A 71 -8.87 -12.87 12.45
CA VAL A 71 -9.49 -12.67 11.14
C VAL A 71 -10.97 -12.33 11.29
N ASP A 72 -11.73 -13.14 12.05
CA ASP A 72 -13.17 -12.92 12.27
C ASP A 72 -13.42 -11.54 12.90
N TYR A 73 -12.55 -11.14 13.84
CA TYR A 73 -12.61 -9.84 14.49
C TYR A 73 -12.32 -8.69 13.52
N ALA A 74 -11.27 -8.82 12.70
CA ALA A 74 -10.93 -7.84 11.68
C ALA A 74 -12.06 -7.68 10.65
N VAL A 75 -12.68 -8.78 10.21
CA VAL A 75 -13.83 -8.73 9.29
C VAL A 75 -15.00 -7.97 9.90
N MET A 76 -15.31 -8.23 11.17
CA MET A 76 -16.38 -7.53 11.89
C MET A 76 -16.13 -6.02 12.01
N GLN A 77 -14.90 -5.61 12.34
CA GLN A 77 -14.53 -4.20 12.50
C GLN A 77 -14.48 -3.45 11.17
N MET A 78 -13.87 -4.08 10.17
CA MET A 78 -13.58 -3.44 8.90
C MET A 78 -14.74 -3.48 7.90
N GLY A 79 -15.72 -4.36 8.14
CA GLY A 79 -16.83 -4.60 7.21
C GLY A 79 -16.37 -5.18 5.86
N LEU A 80 -15.14 -5.66 5.77
CA LEU A 80 -14.54 -6.24 4.56
C LEU A 80 -13.96 -7.62 4.87
N PRO A 81 -14.04 -8.57 3.92
CA PRO A 81 -13.33 -9.84 4.05
C PRO A 81 -11.82 -9.63 4.14
N VAL A 82 -11.11 -10.57 4.77
CA VAL A 82 -9.64 -10.59 4.83
C VAL A 82 -9.15 -11.80 4.05
N VAL A 83 -8.31 -11.57 3.03
CA VAL A 83 -7.74 -12.63 2.18
C VAL A 83 -6.29 -12.94 2.50
N ALA A 84 -5.60 -12.01 3.16
CA ALA A 84 -4.28 -12.24 3.74
C ALA A 84 -4.13 -11.36 4.98
N GLY A 85 -3.46 -11.86 6.01
CA GLY A 85 -3.26 -11.11 7.23
C GLY A 85 -2.10 -11.64 8.07
N VAL A 86 -1.26 -10.74 8.56
CA VAL A 86 -0.13 -11.05 9.44
C VAL A 86 -0.09 -10.12 10.63
N ALA A 87 0.45 -10.60 11.75
CA ALA A 87 0.71 -9.83 12.96
C ALA A 87 2.15 -10.06 13.42
N ALA A 88 2.72 -9.07 14.11
CA ALA A 88 3.99 -9.23 14.81
C ALA A 88 3.86 -10.34 15.87
N ASP A 89 4.87 -11.20 15.97
CA ASP A 89 4.87 -12.36 16.88
C ASP A 89 5.22 -12.00 18.33
N ARG A 90 5.55 -10.73 18.59
CA ARG A 90 5.93 -10.25 19.93
C ARG A 90 4.67 -10.01 20.77
N ALA A 91 4.64 -10.60 21.96
CA ALA A 91 3.50 -10.52 22.87
C ALA A 91 3.13 -9.09 23.30
N ASP A 92 4.12 -8.18 23.34
CA ASP A 92 3.92 -6.77 23.68
C ASP A 92 3.33 -5.95 22.52
N ASP A 93 3.47 -6.44 21.28
CA ASP A 93 3.11 -5.74 20.04
C ASP A 93 1.86 -6.37 19.39
N ALA A 94 0.91 -6.82 20.23
CA ALA A 94 -0.24 -7.66 19.86
C ALA A 94 -1.17 -7.09 18.77
N TRP A 95 -0.89 -5.88 18.27
CA TRP A 95 -1.73 -5.09 17.38
C TRP A 95 -0.98 -4.55 16.16
N THR A 96 0.32 -4.79 16.08
CA THR A 96 1.09 -4.47 14.89
C THR A 96 0.79 -5.53 13.83
N GLY A 97 0.08 -5.13 12.79
CA GLY A 97 -0.49 -6.04 11.82
C GLY A 97 -0.55 -5.46 10.42
N MET A 98 -0.67 -6.34 9.44
CA MET A 98 -1.04 -5.97 8.09
C MET A 98 -2.15 -6.90 7.59
N LEU A 99 -3.18 -6.30 7.01
CA LEU A 99 -4.34 -6.96 6.43
C LEU A 99 -4.42 -6.63 4.94
N VAL A 100 -4.92 -7.57 4.15
CA VAL A 100 -5.35 -7.35 2.78
C VAL A 100 -6.79 -7.78 2.66
N SER A 101 -7.63 -6.85 2.20
CA SER A 101 -9.07 -7.03 2.10
C SER A 101 -9.54 -6.67 0.68
N PRO A 102 -10.24 -7.58 -0.03
CA PRO A 102 -10.86 -7.22 -1.29
C PRO A 102 -12.11 -6.37 -1.04
N PHE A 103 -12.37 -5.42 -1.93
CA PHE A 103 -13.59 -4.62 -1.94
C PHE A 103 -14.12 -4.46 -3.36
N GLN A 104 -15.43 -4.27 -3.50
CA GLN A 104 -16.03 -4.04 -4.80
C GLN A 104 -15.69 -2.65 -5.31
N LEU A 105 -15.15 -2.57 -6.54
CA LEU A 105 -14.95 -1.30 -7.22
C LEU A 105 -16.26 -0.87 -7.83
N GLU A 106 -16.86 0.21 -7.33
CA GLU A 106 -18.01 0.83 -7.96
C GLU A 106 -17.56 1.86 -9.02
N GLY A 107 -18.25 1.90 -10.17
CA GLY A 107 -18.02 2.93 -11.19
C GLY A 107 -16.68 2.82 -11.94
N PRO A 108 -16.08 3.94 -12.40
CA PRO A 108 -14.83 3.97 -13.18
C PRO A 108 -13.57 3.42 -12.47
N GLY A 109 -13.71 2.88 -11.26
CA GLY A 109 -12.69 2.12 -10.54
C GLY A 109 -11.67 2.97 -9.80
N LEU A 110 -10.52 2.39 -9.46
CA LEU A 110 -9.45 3.07 -8.71
C LEU A 110 -8.90 4.32 -9.41
N ALA A 111 -9.07 4.44 -10.73
CA ALA A 111 -8.72 5.65 -11.47
C ALA A 111 -9.48 6.88 -10.96
N GLU A 112 -10.76 6.74 -10.62
CA GLU A 112 -11.55 7.84 -10.03
C GLU A 112 -11.07 8.20 -8.63
N LEU A 113 -10.74 7.19 -7.82
CA LEU A 113 -10.14 7.38 -6.49
C LEU A 113 -8.81 8.16 -6.57
N MET A 114 -8.00 7.87 -7.60
CA MET A 114 -6.73 8.58 -7.85
C MET A 114 -6.90 9.99 -8.43
N MET A 115 -8.01 10.28 -9.12
CA MET A 115 -8.31 11.61 -9.64
C MET A 115 -8.87 12.52 -8.55
N ASN A 116 -9.60 11.96 -7.59
CA ASN A 116 -10.26 12.68 -6.49
C ASN A 116 -9.64 12.36 -5.13
N MET A 117 -8.30 12.23 -5.06
CA MET A 117 -7.58 11.79 -3.86
C MET A 117 -7.90 12.61 -2.61
N ASP A 118 -7.96 13.94 -2.72
CA ASP A 118 -8.24 14.82 -1.57
C ASP A 118 -9.69 14.72 -1.09
N GLU A 119 -10.63 14.44 -2.00
CA GLU A 119 -12.02 14.21 -1.64
C GLU A 119 -12.21 12.83 -1.02
N PHE A 120 -11.58 11.81 -1.60
CA PHE A 120 -11.54 10.48 -1.00
C PHE A 120 -10.93 10.50 0.40
N HIS A 121 -9.80 11.19 0.57
CA HIS A 121 -9.14 11.36 1.87
C HIS A 121 -10.06 12.05 2.89
N ARG A 122 -10.73 13.14 2.51
CA ARG A 122 -11.72 13.81 3.37
C ARG A 122 -12.91 12.92 3.73
N ARG A 123 -13.48 12.19 2.77
CA ARG A 123 -14.57 11.23 2.99
C ARG A 123 -14.13 10.04 3.85
N ARG A 124 -12.88 9.60 3.74
CA ARG A 124 -12.32 8.52 4.57
C ARG A 124 -12.33 8.95 6.05
N PHE A 125 -11.92 10.18 6.36
CA PHE A 125 -11.91 10.67 7.74
C PHE A 125 -13.26 11.07 8.29
N SER A 126 -14.24 11.43 7.47
CA SER A 126 -15.61 11.61 7.99
C SER A 126 -16.18 10.30 8.58
N ASN A 127 -15.61 9.15 8.18
CA ASN A 127 -15.98 7.83 8.68
C ASN A 127 -15.03 7.30 9.76
N VAL A 128 -14.04 8.08 10.19
CA VAL A 128 -13.12 7.74 11.30
C VAL A 128 -13.22 8.88 12.31
N PRO A 129 -14.11 8.80 13.32
CA PRO A 129 -14.49 9.94 14.16
C PRO A 129 -13.34 10.65 14.89
N ASN A 130 -12.22 9.96 15.14
CA ASN A 130 -11.00 10.50 15.75
C ASN A 130 -9.78 10.43 14.81
N GLY A 131 -10.02 10.15 13.53
CA GLY A 131 -8.98 10.00 12.52
C GLY A 131 -8.45 11.36 12.08
N HIS A 132 -7.13 11.50 12.05
CA HIS A 132 -6.46 12.69 11.54
C HIS A 132 -5.33 12.31 10.58
N PRO A 133 -5.18 13.01 9.45
CA PRO A 133 -4.11 12.72 8.50
C PRO A 133 -2.74 13.00 9.11
N LEU A 134 -1.81 12.08 8.92
CA LEU A 134 -0.39 12.28 9.24
C LEU A 134 0.39 12.83 8.03
N GLY A 135 -0.21 12.78 6.84
CA GLY A 135 0.37 13.32 5.62
C GLY A 135 -0.65 13.49 4.50
N SER A 136 -0.21 14.05 3.38
CA SER A 136 -1.01 14.13 2.16
C SER A 136 -1.18 12.74 1.53
N PRO A 137 -2.32 12.46 0.86
CA PRO A 137 -2.50 11.21 0.13
C PRO A 137 -1.45 11.09 -0.97
N GLY A 138 -0.83 9.92 -1.08
CA GLY A 138 0.26 9.62 -2.00
C GLY A 138 -0.14 8.64 -3.09
N LYS A 139 0.67 8.56 -4.14
CA LYS A 139 0.59 7.49 -5.14
C LYS A 139 1.77 6.56 -4.93
N ILE A 140 1.51 5.26 -4.97
CA ILE A 140 2.53 4.22 -4.85
C ILE A 140 2.44 3.28 -6.05
N LEU A 141 3.57 2.74 -6.50
CA LEU A 141 3.61 1.78 -7.57
C LEU A 141 4.15 0.46 -7.02
N ILE A 142 3.35 -0.60 -7.07
CA ILE A 142 3.73 -1.91 -6.57
C ILE A 142 3.59 -2.93 -7.69
N ASP A 143 4.71 -3.54 -8.07
CA ASP A 143 4.80 -4.56 -9.11
C ASP A 143 4.08 -4.16 -10.42
N GLY A 144 4.22 -2.88 -10.79
CA GLY A 144 3.63 -2.30 -11.99
C GLY A 144 2.18 -1.81 -11.84
N GLU A 145 1.49 -2.08 -10.73
CA GLU A 145 0.16 -1.56 -10.45
C GLU A 145 0.23 -0.26 -9.64
N LEU A 146 -0.44 0.77 -10.16
CA LEU A 146 -0.55 2.05 -9.49
C LEU A 146 -1.60 1.94 -8.38
N GLY A 147 -1.25 2.41 -7.19
CA GLY A 147 -2.10 2.44 -6.02
C GLY A 147 -2.17 3.81 -5.38
N LEU A 148 -3.19 3.99 -4.54
CA LEU A 148 -3.35 5.13 -3.65
C LEU A 148 -2.82 4.76 -2.26
N PHE A 149 -2.11 5.65 -1.60
CA PHE A 149 -1.52 5.43 -0.28
C PHE A 149 -1.96 6.54 0.68
N LEU A 150 -2.44 6.16 1.86
CA LEU A 150 -2.92 7.07 2.91
C LEU A 150 -2.19 6.76 4.23
N HIS A 151 -1.96 7.81 5.01
CA HIS A 151 -1.33 7.69 6.32
C HIS A 151 -2.05 8.56 7.35
N TYR A 152 -2.48 7.96 8.45
CA TYR A 152 -3.29 8.67 9.44
C TYR A 152 -3.16 8.08 10.84
N GLY A 153 -3.46 8.90 11.84
CA GLY A 153 -3.54 8.49 13.24
C GLY A 153 -4.99 8.47 13.70
N LEU A 154 -5.29 7.62 14.68
CA LEU A 154 -6.53 7.71 15.46
C LEU A 154 -6.32 7.16 16.88
N ASP A 155 -7.23 7.51 17.78
CA ASP A 155 -7.32 6.89 19.10
C ASP A 155 -8.24 5.66 19.01
N ASP A 156 -7.70 4.46 19.27
CA ASP A 156 -8.48 3.22 19.23
C ASP A 156 -8.69 2.60 20.62
N ASP A 157 -9.93 2.20 20.88
CA ASP A 157 -10.36 1.58 22.13
C ASP A 157 -9.91 0.11 22.19
N GLY A 158 -9.49 -0.36 23.37
CA GLY A 158 -9.25 -1.79 23.61
C GLY A 158 -10.48 -2.66 23.33
N ALA A 159 -11.68 -2.13 23.57
CA ALA A 159 -12.93 -2.83 23.25
C ALA A 159 -13.08 -3.08 21.74
N ASN A 160 -12.65 -2.12 20.91
CA ASN A 160 -12.56 -2.24 19.45
C ASN A 160 -11.41 -3.13 18.96
N ARG A 161 -10.68 -3.75 19.90
CA ARG A 161 -9.63 -4.74 19.65
C ARG A 161 -9.92 -6.10 20.31
N GLY A 162 -11.12 -6.30 20.85
CA GLY A 162 -11.50 -7.53 21.56
C GLY A 162 -10.85 -7.68 22.93
N GLN A 163 -10.23 -6.61 23.45
CA GLN A 163 -9.59 -6.55 24.75
C GLN A 163 -10.07 -5.31 25.53
N PRO A 164 -11.29 -5.37 26.10
CA PRO A 164 -11.94 -4.23 26.76
C PRO A 164 -11.19 -3.71 28.00
N SER A 165 -10.18 -4.44 28.49
CA SER A 165 -9.29 -4.01 29.58
C SER A 165 -8.15 -3.11 29.13
N VAL A 166 -7.87 -3.01 27.83
CA VAL A 166 -6.80 -2.15 27.30
C VAL A 166 -7.35 -0.74 27.13
N PRO A 167 -6.68 0.30 27.67
CA PRO A 167 -7.14 1.67 27.50
C PRO A 167 -7.09 2.10 26.04
N ILE A 168 -7.77 3.21 25.74
CA ILE A 168 -7.66 3.89 24.44
C ILE A 168 -6.18 4.25 24.20
N VAL A 169 -5.63 3.86 23.04
CA VAL A 169 -4.24 4.15 22.65
C VAL A 169 -4.17 4.81 21.27
N PRO A 170 -3.20 5.71 21.04
CA PRO A 170 -2.96 6.26 19.71
C PRO A 170 -2.36 5.18 18.81
N VAL A 171 -2.97 5.01 17.64
CA VAL A 171 -2.50 4.09 16.60
C VAL A 171 -2.25 4.85 15.31
N SER A 172 -1.19 4.43 14.60
CA SER A 172 -0.87 4.91 13.27
C SER A 172 -1.25 3.85 12.25
N MET A 173 -1.96 4.30 11.22
CA MET A 173 -2.48 3.46 10.14
C MET A 173 -1.91 3.89 8.80
N THR A 174 -1.62 2.88 8.00
CA THR A 174 -1.24 3.01 6.60
C THR A 174 -2.21 2.21 5.76
N GLU A 175 -2.93 2.88 4.88
CA GLU A 175 -3.79 2.19 3.93
C GLU A 175 -3.22 2.33 2.53
N ALA A 176 -3.25 1.24 1.75
CA ALA A 176 -2.97 1.30 0.33
C ALA A 176 -4.10 0.63 -0.47
N TYR A 177 -4.55 1.28 -1.53
CA TYR A 177 -5.63 0.82 -2.38
C TYR A 177 -5.09 0.48 -3.77
N PHE A 178 -5.36 -0.74 -4.22
CA PHE A 178 -4.97 -1.27 -5.52
C PHE A 178 -6.18 -1.82 -6.26
N ALA A 179 -6.05 -1.96 -7.59
CA ALA A 179 -7.07 -2.55 -8.44
C ALA A 179 -6.40 -3.45 -9.46
N ARG A 180 -6.89 -4.68 -9.58
CA ARG A 180 -6.34 -5.69 -10.47
C ARG A 180 -7.50 -6.50 -11.04
N ARG A 181 -7.58 -6.61 -12.37
CA ARG A 181 -8.61 -7.42 -13.08
C ARG A 181 -10.05 -7.16 -12.61
N GLY A 182 -10.40 -5.90 -12.33
CA GLY A 182 -11.73 -5.50 -11.88
C GLY A 182 -12.01 -5.71 -10.38
N GLN A 183 -11.05 -6.24 -9.61
CA GLN A 183 -11.13 -6.40 -8.16
C GLN A 183 -10.34 -5.28 -7.46
N GLY A 184 -10.94 -4.64 -6.46
CA GLY A 184 -10.25 -3.70 -5.57
C GLY A 184 -9.62 -4.42 -4.38
N PHE A 185 -8.45 -3.97 -3.93
CA PHE A 185 -7.76 -4.46 -2.74
C PHE A 185 -7.38 -3.28 -1.84
N ARG A 186 -7.77 -3.34 -0.58
CA ARG A 186 -7.27 -2.46 0.48
C ARG A 186 -6.25 -3.24 1.30
N MET A 187 -5.01 -2.80 1.27
CA MET A 187 -4.01 -3.15 2.28
C MET A 187 -4.14 -2.16 3.43
N GLU A 188 -4.11 -2.67 4.65
CA GLU A 188 -4.06 -1.89 5.85
C GLU A 188 -2.90 -2.38 6.71
N PHE A 189 -2.00 -1.49 7.07
CA PHE A 189 -0.98 -1.72 8.07
C PHE A 189 -1.26 -0.84 9.27
N ARG A 190 -1.22 -1.45 10.45
CA ARG A 190 -1.58 -0.83 11.71
C ARG A 190 -0.48 -1.11 12.72
N ALA A 191 -0.14 -0.12 13.52
CA ALA A 191 0.72 -0.26 14.69
C ALA A 191 0.37 0.81 15.73
N ASP A 192 0.69 0.55 16.99
CA ASP A 192 0.70 1.60 18.01
C ASP A 192 1.64 2.72 17.56
N SER A 193 1.26 3.99 17.77
CA SER A 193 2.01 5.11 17.19
C SER A 193 3.46 5.19 17.67
N ILE A 194 3.77 4.65 18.85
CA ILE A 194 5.13 4.58 19.40
C ILE A 194 6.01 3.55 18.68
N ASP A 195 5.41 2.50 18.12
CA ASP A 195 6.10 1.40 17.44
C ASP A 195 5.97 1.47 15.92
N HIS A 196 5.12 2.35 15.40
CA HIS A 196 4.85 2.45 13.97
C HIS A 196 6.13 2.69 13.14
N GLU A 197 6.95 3.66 13.54
CA GLU A 197 8.25 3.96 12.89
C GLU A 197 9.22 2.77 12.96
N ARG A 198 9.19 2.01 14.07
CA ARG A 198 10.02 0.81 14.25
C ARG A 198 9.62 -0.30 13.27
N TYR A 199 8.35 -0.39 12.91
CA TYR A 199 7.83 -1.41 12.00
C TYR A 199 7.72 -0.96 10.53
N LEU A 200 8.02 0.30 10.20
CA LEU A 200 8.08 0.77 8.81
C LEU A 200 8.99 -0.08 7.90
N PRO A 201 10.19 -0.52 8.31
CA PRO A 201 11.00 -1.41 7.47
C PRO A 201 10.29 -2.72 7.13
N CYS A 202 9.45 -3.25 8.05
CA CYS A 202 8.66 -4.45 7.81
C CYS A 202 7.54 -4.18 6.78
N LEU A 203 6.80 -3.06 6.94
CA LEU A 203 5.81 -2.62 5.95
C LEU A 203 6.43 -2.50 4.56
N TRP A 204 7.56 -1.80 4.44
CA TRP A 204 8.22 -1.60 3.16
C TRP A 204 8.81 -2.88 2.58
N THR A 205 9.28 -3.82 3.41
CA THR A 205 9.69 -5.16 2.97
C THR A 205 8.52 -5.92 2.36
N MET A 206 7.38 -5.94 3.07
CA MET A 206 6.16 -6.58 2.57
C MET A 206 5.73 -5.93 1.24
N LEU A 207 5.55 -4.61 1.18
CA LEU A 207 5.17 -3.92 -0.06
C LEU A 207 6.18 -4.10 -1.20
N GLY A 208 7.48 -4.09 -0.92
CA GLY A 208 8.53 -4.29 -1.92
C GLY A 208 8.58 -5.72 -2.47
N SER A 209 8.18 -6.70 -1.67
CA SER A 209 8.10 -8.11 -2.05
C SER A 209 6.78 -8.50 -2.73
N TRP A 210 5.76 -7.63 -2.68
CA TRP A 210 4.46 -7.88 -3.28
C TRP A 210 4.57 -8.15 -4.78
N ARG A 211 3.90 -9.19 -5.26
CA ARG A 211 3.77 -9.50 -6.69
C ARG A 211 2.32 -9.78 -7.06
N TRP A 212 1.90 -9.27 -8.20
CA TRP A 212 0.61 -9.58 -8.79
C TRP A 212 0.71 -10.84 -9.66
N LEU A 213 -0.15 -11.82 -9.38
CA LEU A 213 -0.19 -13.07 -10.11
C LEU A 213 -0.70 -12.85 -11.54
N ARG A 214 -0.18 -13.68 -12.46
CA ARG A 214 -0.48 -13.63 -13.90
C ARG A 214 -1.76 -14.37 -14.27
#